data_AF-A0A2U3JZH2-F1
#
_entry.id   AF-A0A2U3JZH2-F1
#
_cell.length_a   1.000
_cell.length_b   1.000
_cell.length_c   1.000
_cell.angle_alpha   90.00
_cell.angle_beta   90.00
_cell.angle_gamma   90.00
#
_symmetry.space_group_name_H-M   'P 1'
#
loop_
_entity.id
_entity.type
_entity.pdbx_description
1 polymer ?
#
loop_
_entity_poly.entity_id
_entity_poly.type
_entity_poly.pdbx_seq_one_letter_code
_entity_poly.pdbx_strand_id
1 'polypeptide(L)'
;MIGRPGIDATSDKSWSPSLQKAWPYFIMGVSQTWLDLISRYAEDGRKKPVTVAEMRAFYLEISKEVEATWKREGGHAFLHHLNALFGYGPVNLRGNIEMNF
;
A
#
# COMPACT_ATOMS: atom_id res chain seq x y z
N MET A 1 -25.51 25.32 0.72
CA MET A 1 -25.18 23.88 0.66
C MET A 1 -23.66 23.78 0.64
N ILE A 2 -23.03 23.26 1.70
CA ILE A 2 -21.58 22.99 1.68
C ILE A 2 -21.44 21.66 0.93
N GLY A 3 -20.95 21.71 -0.31
CA GLY A 3 -20.70 20.51 -1.10
C GLY A 3 -19.63 19.63 -0.43
N ARG A 4 -19.75 18.30 -0.57
CA ARG A 4 -18.67 17.41 -0.13
C ARG A 4 -17.38 17.82 -0.86
N PRO A 5 -16.25 17.97 -0.13
CA PRO A 5 -14.96 18.20 -0.78
C PRO A 5 -14.68 17.12 -1.83
N GLY A 6 -14.02 17.49 -2.93
CA GLY A 6 -13.50 16.52 -3.89
C GLY A 6 -12.52 15.55 -3.24
N ILE A 7 -12.29 14.38 -3.83
CA ILE A 7 -11.39 13.36 -3.26
C ILE A 7 -9.94 13.85 -3.17
N ASP A 8 -9.54 14.82 -3.99
CA ASP A 8 -8.28 15.52 -3.91
C ASP A 8 -8.09 16.30 -2.60
N ALA A 9 -9.17 16.63 -1.89
CA ALA A 9 -9.10 17.28 -0.58
C ALA A 9 -8.52 16.40 0.53
N THR A 10 -8.36 15.09 0.30
CA THR A 10 -7.67 14.17 1.22
C THR A 10 -6.15 14.12 0.99
N SER A 11 -5.65 14.81 -0.03
CA SER A 11 -4.22 14.89 -0.32
C SER A 11 -3.51 15.86 0.63
N ASP A 12 -2.19 15.70 0.78
CA ASP A 12 -1.38 16.62 1.57
C ASP A 12 -1.36 18.02 0.93
N LYS A 13 -1.71 19.04 1.71
CA LYS A 13 -1.80 20.44 1.25
C LYS A 13 -0.45 21.03 0.87
N SER A 14 0.66 20.45 1.33
CA SER A 14 2.02 20.87 0.98
C SER A 14 2.43 20.44 -0.43
N TRP A 15 1.71 19.50 -1.06
CA TRP A 15 2.00 19.03 -2.40
C TRP A 15 1.51 20.00 -3.47
N SER A 16 2.07 19.90 -4.69
CA SER A 16 1.59 20.71 -5.82
C SER A 16 0.11 20.42 -6.13
N PRO A 17 -0.66 21.38 -6.67
CA PRO A 17 -2.06 21.15 -7.03
C PRO A 17 -2.25 19.97 -8.00
N SER A 18 -1.30 19.74 -8.90
CA SER A 18 -1.34 18.61 -9.83
C SER A 18 -1.21 17.28 -9.08
N LEU A 19 -0.28 17.18 -8.12
CA LEU A 19 -0.11 15.97 -7.32
C LEU A 19 -1.31 15.75 -6.39
N GLN A 20 -1.86 16.79 -5.77
CA GLN A 20 -3.06 16.66 -4.95
C GLN A 20 -4.25 16.05 -5.72
N LYS A 21 -4.42 16.44 -6.99
CA LYS A 21 -5.46 15.91 -7.87
C LYS A 21 -5.18 14.49 -8.35
N ALA A 22 -3.92 14.14 -8.60
CA ALA A 22 -3.53 12.84 -9.13
C ALA A 22 -3.37 11.76 -8.04
N TRP A 23 -2.98 12.17 -6.83
CA TRP A 23 -2.68 11.28 -5.71
C TRP A 23 -3.79 10.27 -5.38
N PRO A 24 -5.08 10.65 -5.34
CA PRO A 24 -6.16 9.70 -5.07
C PRO A 24 -6.12 8.47 -5.97
N TYR A 25 -5.83 8.63 -7.27
CA TYR A 25 -5.74 7.49 -8.20
C TYR A 25 -4.63 6.51 -7.81
N PHE A 26 -3.47 7.04 -7.40
CA PHE A 26 -2.34 6.22 -6.98
C PHE A 26 -2.64 5.50 -5.66
N ILE A 27 -2.96 6.25 -4.60
CA ILE A 27 -3.10 5.67 -3.27
C ILE A 27 -4.28 4.71 -3.17
N MET A 28 -5.38 4.97 -3.89
CA MET A 28 -6.51 4.04 -3.93
C MET A 28 -6.13 2.71 -4.60
N GLY A 29 -5.38 2.74 -5.71
CA GLY A 29 -4.91 1.52 -6.36
C GLY A 29 -3.95 0.71 -5.48
N VAL A 30 -3.01 1.39 -4.81
CA VAL A 30 -2.11 0.75 -3.84
C VAL A 30 -2.89 0.17 -2.65
N SER A 31 -3.86 0.92 -2.11
CA SER A 31 -4.70 0.46 -1.00
C SER A 31 -5.53 -0.76 -1.38
N GLN A 32 -6.13 -0.75 -2.58
CA GLN A 32 -6.89 -1.89 -3.10
C GLN A 32 -6.00 -3.12 -3.25
N THR A 33 -4.77 -2.95 -3.75
CA THR A 33 -3.81 -4.06 -3.90
C THR A 33 -3.47 -4.67 -2.55
N TRP A 34 -3.20 -3.85 -1.54
CA TRP A 34 -2.90 -4.32 -0.19
C TRP A 34 -4.08 -5.05 0.46
N LEU A 35 -5.29 -4.51 0.35
CA LEU A 35 -6.51 -5.15 0.87
C LEU A 35 -6.84 -6.46 0.14
N ASP A 36 -6.54 -6.55 -1.16
CA ASP A 36 -6.71 -7.79 -1.94
C ASP A 36 -5.71 -8.86 -1.49
N LEU A 37 -4.45 -8.50 -1.23
CA LEU A 37 -3.47 -9.43 -0.66
C LEU A 37 -3.92 -9.96 0.71
N ILE A 38 -4.39 -9.08 1.61
CA ILE A 38 -4.93 -9.49 2.91
C ILE A 38 -6.09 -10.47 2.72
N SER A 39 -7.03 -10.15 1.84
CA SER A 39 -8.20 -10.99 1.58
C SER A 39 -7.78 -12.37 1.05
N ARG A 40 -6.84 -12.42 0.10
CA ARG A 40 -6.33 -13.68 -0.46
C ARG A 40 -5.62 -14.56 0.57
N TYR A 41 -4.75 -13.98 1.40
CA TYR A 41 -4.09 -14.73 2.47
C TYR A 41 -5.05 -15.14 3.59
N ALA A 42 -6.09 -14.34 3.82
CA ALA A 42 -7.15 -14.73 4.75
C ALA A 42 -7.99 -15.90 4.20
N GLU A 43 -8.21 -15.99 2.89
CA GLU A 43 -9.08 -16.96 2.20
C GLU A 43 -8.34 -18.19 1.64
N ASP A 44 -7.17 -18.52 2.18
CA ASP A 44 -6.34 -19.66 1.76
C ASP A 44 -6.85 -21.05 2.22
N GLY A 45 -8.09 -21.13 2.71
CA GLY A 45 -8.68 -22.35 3.27
C GLY A 45 -8.38 -22.59 4.76
N ARG A 46 -7.63 -21.71 5.43
CA ARG A 46 -7.42 -21.78 6.89
C ARG A 46 -8.71 -21.55 7.68
N LYS A 47 -8.75 -22.09 8.90
CA LYS A 47 -9.87 -21.92 9.83
C LYS A 47 -10.02 -20.44 10.19
N LYS A 48 -11.24 -19.90 10.02
CA LYS A 48 -11.56 -18.52 10.41
C LYS A 48 -11.67 -18.41 11.95
N PRO A 49 -11.19 -17.30 12.54
CA PRO A 49 -11.27 -17.07 13.98
C PRO A 49 -12.73 -16.85 14.40
N VAL A 50 -13.13 -17.37 15.56
CA VAL A 50 -14.49 -17.20 16.11
C VAL A 50 -14.52 -16.32 17.36
N THR A 51 -13.38 -16.16 18.02
CA THR A 51 -13.20 -15.26 19.17
C THR A 51 -12.28 -14.08 18.85
N VAL A 52 -12.38 -13.01 19.63
CA VAL A 52 -11.50 -11.84 19.50
C VAL A 52 -10.01 -12.19 19.69
N ALA A 53 -9.70 -13.12 20.60
CA ALA A 53 -8.33 -13.57 20.82
C ALA A 53 -7.76 -14.29 19.59
N GLU A 54 -8.57 -15.15 18.97
CA GLU A 54 -8.21 -15.83 17.72
C GLU A 54 -8.11 -14.82 16.56
N MET A 55 -8.98 -13.80 16.49
CA MET A 55 -8.91 -12.76 15.45
C MET A 55 -7.55 -12.06 15.46
N ARG A 56 -7.04 -11.73 16.63
CA ARG A 56 -5.72 -11.09 16.75
C ARG A 56 -4.61 -12.01 16.19
N ALA A 57 -4.61 -13.28 16.58
CA ALA A 57 -3.60 -14.23 16.09
C ALA A 57 -3.70 -14.40 14.57
N PHE A 58 -4.91 -14.54 14.05
CA PHE A 58 -5.20 -14.67 12.62
C PHE A 58 -4.69 -13.49 11.79
N TYR A 59 -4.99 -12.25 12.21
CA TYR A 59 -4.52 -11.06 11.49
C TYR A 59 -3.00 -10.86 11.59
N LEU A 60 -2.37 -11.26 12.70
CA LEU A 60 -0.90 -11.23 12.81
C LEU A 60 -0.23 -12.22 11.85
N GLU A 61 -0.82 -13.39 11.64
CA GLU A 61 -0.32 -14.36 10.66
C GLU A 61 -0.44 -13.82 9.22
N ILE A 62 -1.60 -13.25 8.86
CA ILE A 62 -1.79 -12.63 7.54
C ILE A 62 -0.81 -11.47 7.34
N SER A 63 -0.59 -10.62 8.36
CA SER A 63 0.39 -9.52 8.26
C SER A 63 1.78 -10.03 7.91
N LYS A 64 2.23 -11.11 8.55
CA LYS A 64 3.53 -11.74 8.26
C LYS A 64 3.62 -12.23 6.81
N GLU A 65 2.54 -12.78 6.27
CA GLU A 65 2.50 -13.26 4.88
C GLU A 65 2.55 -12.10 3.88
N VAL A 66 1.79 -11.04 4.12
CA VAL A 66 1.85 -9.81 3.32
C VAL A 66 3.25 -9.19 3.36
N GLU A 67 3.86 -9.10 4.55
CA GLU A 67 5.22 -8.59 4.74
C GLU A 67 6.27 -9.46 4.04
N ALA A 68 6.11 -10.79 4.08
CA ALA A 68 7.01 -11.71 3.38
C ALA A 68 6.95 -11.50 1.87
N THR A 69 5.75 -11.32 1.31
CA THR A 69 5.55 -10.99 -0.11
C THR A 69 6.17 -9.65 -0.47
N TRP A 70 5.93 -8.61 0.35
CA TRP A 70 6.59 -7.31 0.16
C TRP A 70 8.12 -7.45 0.13
N LYS A 71 8.70 -8.14 1.11
CA LYS A 71 10.15 -8.30 1.23
C LYS A 71 10.76 -9.08 0.06
N ARG A 72 10.10 -10.12 -0.42
CA ARG A 72 10.63 -11.01 -1.46
C ARG A 72 10.37 -10.50 -2.87
N GLU A 73 9.20 -9.93 -3.10
CA GLU A 73 8.69 -9.64 -4.46
C GLU A 73 8.51 -8.15 -4.70
N GLY A 74 8.44 -7.33 -3.65
CA GLY A 74 8.11 -5.91 -3.78
C GLY A 74 9.13 -5.07 -4.53
N GLY A 75 10.41 -5.45 -4.49
CA GLY A 75 11.46 -4.81 -5.28
C GLY A 75 11.17 -4.87 -6.78
N HIS A 76 10.73 -6.02 -7.29
CA HIS A 76 10.37 -6.18 -8.70
C HIS A 76 8.93 -5.73 -8.96
N ALA A 77 7.95 -6.27 -8.23
CA ALA A 77 6.54 -6.03 -8.53
C ALA A 77 6.13 -4.56 -8.36
N PHE A 78 6.62 -3.88 -7.31
CA PHE A 78 6.20 -2.52 -6.99
C PHE A 78 7.28 -1.50 -7.35
N LEU A 79 8.50 -1.64 -6.83
CA LEU A 79 9.52 -0.58 -6.95
C LEU A 79 10.10 -0.48 -8.37
N HIS A 80 10.47 -1.60 -8.99
CA HIS A 80 10.99 -1.61 -10.35
C HIS A 80 9.99 -1.04 -11.36
N HIS A 81 8.74 -1.53 -11.35
CA HIS A 81 7.70 -1.05 -12.25
C HIS A 81 7.34 0.42 -11.99
N LEU A 82 7.26 0.85 -10.72
CA LEU A 82 7.01 2.25 -10.39
C LEU A 82 8.14 3.15 -10.89
N ASN A 83 9.39 2.79 -10.65
CA ASN A 83 10.54 3.56 -11.13
C ASN A 83 10.60 3.59 -12.66
N ALA A 84 10.21 2.51 -13.34
CA ALA A 84 10.16 2.46 -14.80
C ALA A 84 9.19 3.50 -15.38
N LEU A 85 8.05 3.78 -14.72
CA LEU A 85 7.11 4.84 -15.16
C LEU A 85 7.74 6.23 -15.15
N PHE A 86 8.75 6.45 -14.30
CA PHE A 86 9.50 7.70 -14.20
C PHE A 86 10.87 7.62 -14.89
N GLY A 87 11.06 6.64 -15.78
CA GLY A 87 12.29 6.47 -16.56
C GLY A 87 13.52 6.16 -15.71
N TYR A 88 13.35 5.54 -14.55
CA TYR A 88 14.42 5.28 -13.57
C TYR A 88 15.17 6.54 -13.11
N GLY A 89 14.50 7.70 -13.16
CA GLY A 89 15.05 8.95 -12.63
C GLY A 89 15.33 8.87 -11.12
N PRO A 90 16.28 9.69 -10.62
CA PRO A 90 16.62 9.68 -9.20
C PRO A 90 15.44 10.16 -8.33
N VAL A 91 15.20 9.47 -7.22
CA VAL A 91 14.22 9.85 -6.19
C VAL A 91 14.97 10.39 -4.98
N ASN A 92 14.63 11.61 -4.54
CA ASN A 92 15.19 12.19 -3.33
C ASN A 92 14.50 11.60 -2.11
N LEU A 93 15.18 10.69 -1.43
CA LEU A 93 14.75 10.11 -0.17
C LEU A 93 15.32 10.94 0.99
N ARG A 94 14.50 11.25 1.99
CA ARG A 94 14.93 11.95 3.22
C ARG A 94 14.94 10.98 4.41
N GLY A 95 16.01 11.00 5.21
CA GLY A 95 16.18 10.17 6.40
C GLY A 95 17.21 9.04 6.24
N ASN A 96 17.39 8.21 7.27
CA ASN A 96 18.22 7.00 7.19
C ASN A 96 17.46 5.93 6.40
N ILE A 97 17.91 5.61 5.18
CA ILE A 97 17.25 4.63 4.32
C ILE A 97 18.24 3.52 3.97
N GLU A 98 17.97 2.29 4.41
CA GLU A 98 18.50 1.10 3.74
C GLU A 98 17.52 0.70 2.63
N MET A 99 17.99 0.65 1.39
CA MET A 99 17.33 -0.03 0.27
C MET A 99 18.34 -0.98 -0.37
N ASN A 100 18.13 -2.28 -0.24
CA ASN A 100 18.88 -3.29 -1.00
C ASN A 100 17.89 -4.05 -1.88
N PHE A 101 18.15 -4.02 -3.19
CA PHE A 101 17.36 -4.69 -4.23
C PHE A 101 17.66 -6.18 -4.28
#